data_AF-A0A3R9FWA2-F1
#
_entry.id   AF-A0A3R9FWA2-F1
#
_cell.length_a   1.000
_cell.length_b   1.000
_cell.length_c   1.000
_cell.angle_alpha   90.00
_cell.angle_beta   90.00
_cell.angle_gamma   90.00
#
_symmetry.space_group_name_H-M   'P 1'
#
loop_
_entity.id
_entity.type
_entity.pdbx_description
1 polymer ?
#
loop_
_entity_poly.entity_id
_entity_poly.type
_entity_poly.pdbx_seq_one_letter_code
_entity_poly.pdbx_strand_id
1 'polypeptide(L)'
;MYFHGLELLVNKILISEHNPAWTHQFLEEAEKIKNAIKPSTVYIDHVGSTSVNGLCGKPIIDILISLCEWGDIDKIVNELRKLGYEVNEKCDDTPRYYLTKYIDKSHKYHVHICEPHRQWARDMLIFKNELKVDCEFSIKYADLKKMLASTYENDIESYMAGKKEFIENRLREVESEFGVNRLLNYQRSESDKAERLQICMMGHQFLISTLAAISVYFNKNEVLFWFAMIGFIFMLSWFFISQNQQRHRSAGDQARRAVLLISGLNAIPSAGQNLRIRDKFNVDIEKGALRREEDHFATREKPGYKRLVEMIEESSYWTCYLQKASARAMGFLLFIFVILMFLVTGAAITIFDIESLIFISRSMIALMVFIISTDALGLFLSYKNAASSIEEIFARVESISAKGYHESDALLLMLDYNSAIEKAPATLPSIYNLVQKRLNKKWGIYSEAKLNSKQTD
;
A
#
# COMPACT_ATOMS: atom_id res chain seq x y z
N MET A 1 -17.71 -30.10 44.08
CA MET A 1 -18.79 -30.63 43.21
C MET A 1 -19.21 -29.66 42.09
N TYR A 2 -19.21 -28.33 42.30
CA TYR A 2 -19.53 -27.34 41.25
C TYR A 2 -18.46 -27.21 40.13
N PHE A 3 -17.16 -27.24 40.48
CA PHE A 3 -16.06 -27.12 39.49
C PHE A 3 -16.02 -28.28 38.46
N HIS A 4 -16.23 -29.52 38.90
CA HIS A 4 -16.20 -30.69 38.03
C HIS A 4 -17.33 -30.71 36.98
N GLY A 5 -18.47 -30.07 37.27
CA GLY A 5 -19.58 -29.90 36.32
C GLY A 5 -19.32 -28.84 35.25
N LEU A 6 -18.49 -27.83 35.55
CA LEU A 6 -18.05 -26.80 34.60
C LEU A 6 -16.98 -27.36 33.64
N GLU A 7 -16.05 -28.19 34.11
CA GLU A 7 -15.08 -28.90 33.24
C GLU A 7 -15.79 -29.79 32.19
N LEU A 8 -16.81 -30.55 32.60
CA LEU A 8 -17.61 -31.38 31.70
C LEU A 8 -18.39 -30.56 30.65
N LEU A 9 -18.80 -29.32 30.98
CA LEU A 9 -19.45 -28.38 30.05
C LEU A 9 -18.47 -27.67 29.10
N VAL A 10 -17.19 -27.60 29.45
CA VAL A 10 -16.13 -27.10 28.56
C VAL A 10 -15.71 -28.17 27.55
N ASN A 11 -15.79 -29.45 27.94
CA ASN A 11 -15.42 -30.59 27.09
C ASN A 11 -16.41 -30.85 25.94
N LYS A 12 -17.69 -30.54 26.10
CA LYS A 12 -18.68 -30.66 25.02
C LYS A 12 -18.62 -29.48 24.06
N ILE A 13 -18.52 -29.74 22.76
CA ILE A 13 -18.40 -28.69 21.74
C ILE A 13 -19.77 -28.14 21.38
N LEU A 14 -20.19 -27.09 22.09
CA LEU A 14 -21.43 -26.36 21.83
C LEU A 14 -21.14 -25.06 21.07
N ILE A 15 -21.69 -24.96 19.85
CA ILE A 15 -21.70 -23.73 19.05
C ILE A 15 -23.02 -23.00 19.28
N SER A 16 -22.93 -21.75 19.71
CA SER A 16 -24.06 -20.85 19.84
C SER A 16 -24.11 -19.88 18.67
N GLU A 17 -25.31 -19.49 18.27
CA GLU A 17 -25.50 -18.33 17.40
C GLU A 17 -24.96 -17.06 18.06
N HIS A 18 -24.66 -16.04 17.25
CA HIS A 18 -24.07 -14.80 17.74
C HIS A 18 -24.94 -14.17 18.84
N ASN A 19 -24.34 -13.80 19.96
CA ASN A 19 -25.01 -13.10 21.05
C ASN A 19 -24.44 -11.68 21.20
N PRO A 20 -25.24 -10.62 20.99
CA PRO A 20 -24.81 -9.23 21.15
C PRO A 20 -24.25 -8.91 22.55
N ALA A 21 -24.64 -9.67 23.58
CA ALA A 21 -24.13 -9.50 24.94
C ALA A 21 -22.62 -9.79 25.07
N TRP A 22 -22.01 -10.53 24.13
CA TRP A 22 -20.58 -10.84 24.17
C TRP A 22 -19.70 -9.59 24.14
N THR A 23 -20.08 -8.56 23.39
CA THR A 23 -19.35 -7.30 23.37
C THR A 23 -19.41 -6.60 24.73
N HIS A 24 -20.56 -6.62 25.39
CA HIS A 24 -20.71 -6.05 26.73
C HIS A 24 -19.89 -6.83 27.77
N GLN A 25 -19.96 -8.16 27.74
CA GLN A 25 -19.16 -9.03 28.61
C GLN A 25 -17.66 -8.79 28.45
N PHE A 26 -17.19 -8.63 27.21
CA PHE A 26 -15.80 -8.26 26.95
C PHE A 26 -15.44 -6.91 27.58
N LEU A 27 -16.25 -5.86 27.36
CA LEU A 27 -15.96 -4.52 27.85
C LEU A 27 -15.91 -4.47 29.39
N GLU A 28 -16.84 -5.13 30.07
CA GLU A 28 -16.84 -5.23 31.53
C GLU A 28 -15.60 -5.95 32.07
N GLU A 29 -15.21 -7.06 31.45
CA GLU A 29 -14.03 -7.81 31.90
C GLU A 29 -12.72 -7.11 31.54
N ALA A 30 -12.63 -6.46 30.38
CA ALA A 30 -11.49 -5.66 29.97
C ALA A 30 -11.25 -4.49 30.94
N GLU A 31 -12.30 -3.82 31.42
CA GLU A 31 -12.17 -2.77 32.44
C GLU A 31 -11.70 -3.32 33.79
N LYS A 32 -12.15 -4.51 34.23
CA LYS A 32 -11.62 -5.16 35.44
C LYS A 32 -10.13 -5.49 35.30
N ILE A 33 -9.75 -6.05 34.16
CA ILE A 33 -8.35 -6.37 33.83
C ILE A 33 -7.49 -5.09 33.87
N LYS A 34 -7.92 -4.04 33.20
CA LYS A 34 -7.22 -2.75 33.14
C LYS A 34 -7.05 -2.11 34.52
N ASN A 35 -8.07 -2.19 35.37
CA ASN A 35 -8.01 -1.66 36.73
C ASN A 35 -7.05 -2.45 37.64
N ALA A 36 -6.88 -3.76 37.41
CA ALA A 36 -5.98 -4.59 38.21
C ALA A 36 -4.50 -4.41 37.84
N ILE A 37 -4.19 -4.29 36.54
CA ILE A 37 -2.81 -4.35 36.06
C ILE A 37 -2.05 -3.03 36.31
N LYS A 38 -2.76 -1.91 36.57
CA LYS A 38 -2.23 -0.51 36.55
C LYS A 38 -1.58 -0.18 35.18
N PRO A 39 -1.39 1.10 34.80
CA PRO A 39 -1.00 1.43 33.43
C PRO A 39 0.49 1.13 33.17
N SER A 40 0.84 -0.13 32.97
CA SER A 40 1.86 -0.50 31.99
C SER A 40 1.28 -0.29 30.58
N THR A 41 2.13 -0.08 29.58
CA THR A 41 1.68 0.10 28.18
C THR A 41 1.13 -1.23 27.66
N VAL A 42 -0.16 -1.48 27.92
CA VAL A 42 -0.89 -2.68 27.52
C VAL A 42 -2.04 -2.33 26.58
N TYR A 43 -2.22 -3.16 25.56
CA TYR A 43 -3.40 -3.12 24.69
C TYR A 43 -4.26 -4.34 24.95
N ILE A 44 -5.57 -4.14 25.12
CA ILE A 44 -6.53 -5.21 25.39
C ILE A 44 -7.53 -5.25 24.24
N ASP A 45 -7.50 -6.33 23.48
CA ASP A 45 -8.33 -6.52 22.29
C ASP A 45 -9.32 -7.68 22.49
N HIS A 46 -10.57 -7.47 22.08
CA HIS A 46 -11.53 -8.57 21.91
C HIS A 46 -11.16 -9.32 20.64
N VAL A 47 -10.82 -10.60 20.75
CA VAL A 47 -10.42 -11.45 19.62
C VAL A 47 -11.32 -12.69 19.54
N GLY A 48 -10.99 -13.62 18.65
CA GLY A 48 -11.78 -14.84 18.46
C GLY A 48 -13.14 -14.59 17.81
N SER A 49 -13.97 -15.64 17.74
CA SER A 49 -15.26 -15.58 17.03
C SER A 49 -16.27 -14.65 17.69
N THR A 50 -16.24 -14.53 19.03
CA THR A 50 -17.20 -13.70 19.78
C THR A 50 -16.99 -12.19 19.57
N SER A 51 -15.84 -11.80 19.00
CA SER A 51 -15.53 -10.41 18.62
C SER A 51 -16.09 -9.97 17.26
N VAL A 52 -16.66 -10.90 16.49
CA VAL A 52 -17.18 -10.65 15.15
C VAL A 52 -18.71 -10.68 15.20
N ASN A 53 -19.34 -9.56 14.85
CA ASN A 53 -20.79 -9.43 14.83
C ASN A 53 -21.42 -10.42 13.82
N GLY A 54 -22.45 -11.14 14.24
CA GLY A 54 -23.16 -12.12 13.41
C GLY A 54 -22.46 -13.48 13.26
N LEU A 55 -21.24 -13.67 13.78
CA LEU A 55 -20.53 -14.94 13.69
C LEU A 55 -20.88 -15.86 14.86
N CYS A 56 -21.30 -17.11 14.57
CA CYS A 56 -21.51 -18.14 15.58
C CYS A 56 -20.19 -18.54 16.28
N GLY A 57 -20.25 -19.09 17.48
CA GLY A 57 -19.02 -19.49 18.19
C GLY A 57 -19.27 -20.25 19.48
N LYS A 58 -18.20 -20.75 20.09
CA LYS A 58 -18.27 -21.19 21.50
C LYS A 58 -18.54 -19.93 22.33
N PRO A 59 -19.46 -19.96 23.31
CA PRO A 59 -19.76 -18.80 24.16
C PRO A 59 -18.64 -18.61 25.20
N ILE A 60 -17.47 -18.22 24.72
CA ILE A 60 -16.25 -17.94 25.47
C ILE A 60 -15.65 -16.67 24.88
N ILE A 61 -15.33 -15.69 25.72
CA ILE A 61 -14.75 -14.43 25.31
C ILE A 61 -13.23 -14.60 25.24
N ASP A 62 -12.67 -14.50 24.04
CA ASP A 62 -11.22 -14.50 23.82
C ASP A 62 -10.67 -13.07 23.91
N ILE A 63 -9.67 -12.86 24.76
CA ILE A 63 -9.04 -11.57 25.05
C ILE A 63 -7.56 -11.68 24.73
N LEU A 64 -7.06 -10.74 23.94
CA LEU A 64 -5.62 -10.57 23.69
C LEU A 64 -5.11 -9.40 24.51
N ILE A 65 -4.11 -9.64 25.35
CA ILE A 65 -3.37 -8.62 26.09
C ILE A 65 -1.98 -8.51 25.43
N SER A 66 -1.76 -7.43 24.69
CA SER A 66 -0.46 -7.12 24.10
C SER A 66 0.38 -6.30 25.07
N LEU A 67 1.48 -6.88 25.55
CA LEU A 67 2.38 -6.28 26.53
C LEU A 67 3.61 -5.69 25.82
N CYS A 68 3.81 -4.37 25.90
CA CYS A 68 4.99 -3.72 25.30
C CYS A 68 6.29 -4.05 26.05
N GLU A 69 6.23 -4.19 27.38
CA GLU A 69 7.39 -4.48 28.23
C GLU A 69 7.25 -5.88 28.85
N TRP A 70 7.84 -6.90 28.20
CA TRP A 70 7.71 -8.29 28.64
C TRP A 70 8.25 -8.54 30.06
N GLY A 71 9.16 -7.70 30.57
CA GLY A 71 9.72 -7.81 31.92
C GLY A 71 8.69 -7.71 33.05
N ASP A 72 7.50 -7.14 32.80
CA ASP A 72 6.44 -7.03 33.80
C ASP A 72 5.46 -8.22 33.80
N ILE A 73 5.64 -9.20 32.91
CA ILE A 73 4.68 -10.29 32.70
C ILE A 73 4.29 -11.02 33.98
N ASP A 74 5.25 -11.33 34.86
CA ASP A 74 4.97 -12.06 36.10
C ASP A 74 4.09 -11.25 37.06
N LYS A 75 4.25 -9.91 37.09
CA LYS A 75 3.36 -9.03 37.87
C LYS A 75 1.95 -9.06 37.29
N ILE A 76 1.82 -8.95 35.97
CA ILE A 76 0.53 -8.97 35.27
C ILE A 76 -0.20 -10.29 35.50
N VAL A 77 0.49 -11.41 35.32
CA VAL A 77 -0.06 -12.75 35.56
C VAL A 77 -0.52 -12.90 37.01
N ASN A 78 0.22 -12.36 37.98
CA ASN A 78 -0.17 -12.40 39.38
C ASN A 78 -1.40 -11.54 39.69
N GLU A 79 -1.55 -10.36 39.08
CA GLU A 79 -2.77 -9.55 39.22
C GLU A 79 -3.98 -10.24 38.57
N LEU A 80 -3.80 -10.87 37.41
CA LEU A 80 -4.86 -11.66 36.77
C LEU A 80 -5.26 -12.87 37.63
N ARG A 81 -4.32 -13.55 38.29
CA ARG A 81 -4.65 -14.63 39.24
C ARG A 81 -5.55 -14.15 40.38
N LYS A 82 -5.32 -12.95 40.92
CA LYS A 82 -6.19 -12.34 41.94
C LYS A 82 -7.60 -12.06 41.42
N LEU A 83 -7.75 -11.80 40.11
CA LEU A 83 -9.04 -11.68 39.44
C LEU A 83 -9.72 -13.02 39.13
N GLY A 84 -9.11 -14.15 39.53
CA GLY A 84 -9.64 -15.50 39.34
C GLY A 84 -9.23 -16.17 38.02
N TYR A 85 -8.16 -15.72 37.37
CA TYR A 85 -7.60 -16.40 36.21
C TYR A 85 -6.64 -17.52 36.61
N GLU A 86 -6.75 -18.67 35.95
CA GLU A 86 -5.85 -19.81 36.10
C GLU A 86 -4.90 -19.87 34.89
N VAL A 87 -3.62 -20.17 35.14
CA VAL A 87 -2.61 -20.29 34.08
C VAL A 87 -2.61 -21.73 33.58
N ASN A 88 -3.03 -21.92 32.33
CA ASN A 88 -3.14 -23.26 31.74
C ASN A 88 -1.91 -23.63 30.90
N GLU A 89 -1.28 -22.64 30.28
CA GLU A 89 -0.11 -22.88 29.43
C GLU A 89 0.87 -21.71 29.53
N LYS A 90 2.15 -22.04 29.65
CA LYS A 90 3.28 -21.13 29.45
C LYS A 90 4.14 -21.74 28.34
N CYS A 91 4.20 -21.08 27.19
CA CYS A 91 5.03 -21.53 26.08
C CYS A 91 6.34 -20.75 26.11
N ASP A 92 7.45 -21.44 26.43
CA ASP A 92 8.77 -20.81 26.50
C ASP A 92 9.36 -20.58 25.10
N ASP A 93 9.04 -21.45 24.13
CA ASP A 93 9.50 -21.33 22.73
C ASP A 93 8.81 -20.18 21.96
N THR A 94 7.60 -19.81 22.38
CA THR A 94 6.86 -18.66 21.86
C THR A 94 6.32 -17.88 23.06
N PRO A 95 7.01 -16.85 23.56
CA PRO A 95 6.69 -16.20 24.84
C PRO A 95 5.23 -15.75 24.88
N ARG A 96 4.41 -16.59 25.52
CA ARG A 96 2.96 -16.45 25.60
C ARG A 96 2.48 -17.08 26.89
N TYR A 97 1.57 -16.38 27.56
CA TYR A 97 0.73 -16.95 28.60
C TYR A 97 -0.68 -17.17 28.08
N TYR A 98 -1.27 -18.32 28.41
CA TYR A 98 -2.68 -18.61 28.19
C TYR A 98 -3.35 -18.85 29.55
N LEU A 99 -4.33 -18.02 29.85
CA LEU A 99 -5.08 -18.06 31.09
C LEU A 99 -6.57 -18.26 30.83
N THR A 100 -7.26 -18.91 31.76
CA THR A 100 -8.72 -19.08 31.69
C THR A 100 -9.41 -18.67 32.96
N LYS A 101 -10.64 -18.17 32.83
CA LYS A 101 -11.52 -17.87 33.96
C LYS A 101 -12.94 -18.30 33.61
N TYR A 102 -13.48 -19.22 34.40
CA TYR A 102 -14.84 -19.73 34.23
C TYR A 102 -15.65 -19.45 35.49
N ILE A 103 -16.54 -18.47 35.40
CA ILE A 103 -17.37 -18.05 36.54
C ILE A 103 -18.64 -18.92 36.60
N ASP A 104 -19.32 -19.03 35.46
CA ASP A 104 -20.54 -19.80 35.30
C ASP A 104 -20.68 -20.29 33.84
N LYS A 105 -21.86 -20.82 33.47
CA LYS A 105 -22.11 -21.34 32.11
C LYS A 105 -22.02 -20.28 31.01
N SER A 106 -22.28 -19.02 31.35
CA SER A 106 -22.42 -17.88 30.44
C SER A 106 -21.23 -16.92 30.48
N HIS A 107 -20.40 -16.96 31.52
CA HIS A 107 -19.24 -16.09 31.73
C HIS A 107 -17.95 -16.90 31.76
N LYS A 108 -17.33 -17.04 30.57
CA LYS A 108 -16.10 -17.79 30.34
C LYS A 108 -15.13 -16.94 29.53
N TYR A 109 -13.89 -16.84 30.00
CA TYR A 109 -12.87 -15.98 29.41
C TYR A 109 -11.59 -16.77 29.13
N HIS A 110 -11.02 -16.56 27.95
CA HIS A 110 -9.73 -17.03 27.51
C HIS A 110 -8.83 -15.81 27.30
N VAL A 111 -7.70 -15.75 28.00
CA VAL A 111 -6.77 -14.61 27.93
C VAL A 111 -5.45 -15.09 27.34
N HIS A 112 -5.03 -14.45 26.25
CA HIS A 112 -3.72 -14.63 25.64
C HIS A 112 -2.86 -13.40 25.94
N ILE A 113 -1.68 -13.60 26.52
CA ILE A 113 -0.72 -12.53 26.78
C ILE A 113 0.54 -12.78 25.98
N CYS A 114 0.95 -11.84 25.15
CA CYS A 114 2.17 -11.89 24.34
C CYS A 114 2.65 -10.47 23.98
N GLU A 115 3.87 -10.34 23.45
CA GLU A 115 4.33 -9.06 22.91
C GLU A 115 3.64 -8.76 21.56
N PRO A 116 3.33 -7.49 21.24
CA PRO A 116 2.55 -7.12 20.05
C PRO A 116 3.18 -7.58 18.72
N HIS A 117 4.50 -7.69 18.67
CA HIS A 117 5.26 -8.10 17.48
C HIS A 117 5.42 -9.62 17.36
N ARG A 118 4.78 -10.43 18.21
CA ARG A 118 4.82 -11.90 18.10
C ARG A 118 3.77 -12.38 17.11
N GLN A 119 4.10 -13.44 16.37
CA GLN A 119 3.22 -14.03 15.35
C GLN A 119 1.82 -14.32 15.89
N TRP A 120 1.74 -14.91 17.09
CA TRP A 120 0.45 -15.22 17.73
C TRP A 120 -0.46 -14.00 17.90
N ALA A 121 0.08 -12.87 18.38
CA ALA A 121 -0.69 -11.64 18.57
C ALA A 121 -1.24 -11.12 17.23
N ARG A 122 -0.36 -11.09 16.22
CA ARG A 122 -0.71 -10.66 14.86
C ARG A 122 -1.79 -11.55 14.25
N ASP A 123 -1.64 -12.86 14.33
CA ASP A 123 -2.54 -13.82 13.70
C ASP A 123 -3.95 -13.73 14.26
N MET A 124 -4.09 -13.58 15.58
CA MET A 124 -5.41 -13.40 16.21
C MET A 124 -6.10 -12.13 15.72
N LEU A 125 -5.35 -11.03 15.58
CA LEU A 125 -5.88 -9.75 15.09
C LEU A 125 -6.20 -9.79 13.59
N ILE A 126 -5.31 -10.36 12.77
CA ILE A 126 -5.50 -10.51 11.33
C ILE A 126 -6.75 -11.36 11.08
N PHE A 127 -6.82 -12.55 11.69
CA PHE A 127 -7.93 -13.47 11.46
C PHE A 127 -9.28 -12.89 11.88
N LYS A 128 -9.36 -12.20 13.03
CA LYS A 128 -10.56 -11.44 13.44
C LYS A 128 -10.99 -10.44 12.37
N ASN A 129 -10.05 -9.65 11.86
CA ASN A 129 -10.36 -8.59 10.91
C ASN A 129 -10.77 -9.15 9.54
N GLU A 130 -10.16 -10.25 9.09
CA GLU A 130 -10.59 -10.97 7.89
C GLU A 130 -12.05 -11.41 8.00
N LEU A 131 -12.44 -12.02 9.12
CA LEU A 131 -13.82 -12.42 9.37
C LEU A 131 -14.81 -11.25 9.46
N LYS A 132 -14.34 -10.07 9.86
CA LYS A 132 -15.19 -8.88 9.99
C LYS A 132 -15.49 -8.22 8.64
N VAL A 133 -14.56 -8.31 7.68
CA VAL A 133 -14.69 -7.60 6.40
C VAL A 133 -15.14 -8.52 5.28
N ASP A 134 -14.70 -9.78 5.28
CA ASP A 134 -15.07 -10.76 4.25
C ASP A 134 -16.26 -11.61 4.73
N CYS A 135 -17.46 -11.23 4.28
CA CYS A 135 -18.70 -11.91 4.64
C CYS A 135 -18.74 -13.35 4.14
N GLU A 136 -18.20 -13.64 2.95
CA GLU A 136 -18.20 -14.99 2.39
C GLU A 136 -17.24 -15.89 3.17
N PHE A 137 -16.06 -15.38 3.52
CA PHE A 137 -15.11 -16.06 4.38
C PHE A 137 -15.68 -16.32 5.78
N SER A 138 -16.38 -15.35 6.36
CA SER A 138 -17.06 -15.49 7.65
C SER A 138 -18.11 -16.60 7.65
N ILE A 139 -18.91 -16.70 6.58
CA ILE A 139 -19.89 -17.78 6.39
C ILE A 139 -19.18 -19.14 6.28
N LYS A 140 -18.14 -19.26 5.43
CA LYS A 140 -17.36 -20.51 5.31
C LYS A 140 -16.78 -20.96 6.65
N TYR A 141 -16.28 -20.03 7.45
CA TYR A 141 -15.76 -20.34 8.78
C TYR A 141 -16.86 -20.74 9.77
N ALA A 142 -18.04 -20.12 9.69
CA ALA A 142 -19.21 -20.51 10.48
C ALA A 142 -19.66 -21.94 10.16
N ASP A 143 -19.76 -22.28 8.87
CA ASP A 143 -20.17 -23.60 8.40
C ASP A 143 -19.16 -24.68 8.79
N LEU A 144 -17.85 -24.39 8.65
CA LEU A 144 -16.78 -25.26 9.12
C LEU A 144 -16.91 -25.57 10.62
N LYS A 145 -17.16 -24.56 11.46
CA LYS A 145 -17.32 -24.77 12.91
C LYS A 145 -18.53 -25.63 13.23
N LYS A 146 -19.66 -25.40 12.55
CA LYS A 146 -20.88 -26.21 12.72
C LYS A 146 -20.62 -27.67 12.33
N MET A 147 -19.98 -27.89 11.20
CA MET A 147 -19.58 -29.22 10.73
C MET A 147 -18.63 -29.90 11.71
N LEU A 148 -17.52 -29.27 12.09
CA LEU A 148 -16.55 -29.85 13.03
C LEU A 148 -17.16 -30.14 14.41
N ALA A 149 -18.05 -29.27 14.90
CA ALA A 149 -18.74 -29.50 16.17
C ALA A 149 -19.69 -30.72 16.11
N SER A 150 -20.32 -30.98 14.96
CA SER A 150 -21.15 -32.16 14.74
C SER A 150 -20.34 -33.45 14.62
N THR A 151 -19.14 -33.38 14.02
CA THR A 151 -18.26 -34.53 13.80
C THR A 151 -17.50 -34.92 15.07
N TYR A 152 -17.06 -33.94 15.86
CA TYR A 152 -16.15 -34.12 17.00
C TYR A 152 -16.78 -33.65 18.33
N GLU A 153 -18.02 -34.03 18.62
CA GLU A 153 -18.82 -33.49 19.73
C GLU A 153 -18.13 -33.54 21.11
N ASN A 154 -17.29 -34.56 21.34
CA ASN A 154 -16.53 -34.78 22.59
C ASN A 154 -15.00 -34.79 22.39
N ASP A 155 -14.50 -34.41 21.21
CA ASP A 155 -13.07 -34.42 20.88
C ASP A 155 -12.61 -32.99 20.55
N ILE A 156 -12.22 -32.26 21.60
CA ILE A 156 -11.74 -30.88 21.47
C ILE A 156 -10.47 -30.82 20.62
N GLU A 157 -9.57 -31.79 20.72
CA GLU A 157 -8.29 -31.76 20.01
C GLU A 157 -8.51 -31.82 18.51
N SER A 158 -9.33 -32.76 18.03
CA SER A 158 -9.67 -32.87 16.60
C SER A 158 -10.44 -31.65 16.09
N TYR A 159 -11.36 -31.10 16.90
CA TYR A 159 -12.06 -29.85 16.56
C TYR A 159 -11.10 -28.65 16.45
N MET A 160 -10.13 -28.54 17.37
CA MET A 160 -9.13 -27.48 17.33
C MET A 160 -8.18 -27.64 16.13
N ALA A 161 -7.75 -28.87 15.84
CA ALA A 161 -6.91 -29.19 14.69
C ALA A 161 -7.59 -28.86 13.35
N GLY A 162 -8.87 -29.24 13.18
CA GLY A 162 -9.62 -28.94 11.95
C GLY A 162 -9.80 -27.45 11.70
N LYS A 163 -9.97 -26.64 12.75
CA LYS A 163 -9.97 -25.17 12.61
C LYS A 163 -8.60 -24.61 12.29
N LYS A 164 -7.56 -25.17 12.92
CA LYS A 164 -6.18 -24.68 12.80
C LYS A 164 -5.75 -24.66 11.33
N GLU A 165 -6.01 -25.72 10.58
CA GLU A 165 -5.68 -25.77 9.15
C GLU A 165 -6.37 -24.66 8.33
N PHE A 166 -7.66 -24.42 8.55
CA PHE A 166 -8.41 -23.36 7.87
C PHE A 166 -7.88 -21.97 8.22
N ILE A 167 -7.60 -21.73 9.50
CA ILE A 167 -7.03 -20.48 10.00
C ILE A 167 -5.66 -20.24 9.37
N GLU A 168 -4.76 -21.23 9.43
CA GLU A 168 -3.42 -21.14 8.87
C GLU A 168 -3.43 -20.97 7.35
N ASN A 169 -4.33 -21.64 6.64
CA ASN A 169 -4.50 -21.44 5.20
C ASN A 169 -4.86 -20.00 4.89
N ARG A 170 -5.85 -19.42 5.59
CA ARG A 170 -6.20 -18.01 5.36
C ARG A 170 -5.07 -17.06 5.73
N LEU A 171 -4.38 -17.31 6.84
CA LEU A 171 -3.24 -16.48 7.25
C LEU A 171 -2.11 -16.52 6.21
N ARG A 172 -1.80 -17.70 5.65
CA ARG A 172 -0.86 -17.85 4.53
C ARG A 172 -1.34 -17.13 3.27
N GLU A 173 -2.63 -17.21 2.94
CA GLU A 173 -3.21 -16.47 1.82
C GLU A 173 -3.06 -14.96 2.02
N VAL A 174 -3.39 -14.44 3.20
CA VAL A 174 -3.27 -13.01 3.53
C VAL A 174 -1.81 -12.55 3.50
N GLU A 175 -0.91 -13.33 4.06
CA GLU A 175 0.54 -13.10 4.00
C GLU A 175 1.04 -13.09 2.55
N SER A 176 0.46 -13.93 1.69
CA SER A 176 0.74 -13.94 0.25
C SER A 176 0.05 -12.79 -0.52
N GLU A 177 -1.10 -12.30 -0.06
CA GLU A 177 -1.88 -11.19 -0.64
C GLU A 177 -1.23 -9.83 -0.37
N PHE A 178 -0.66 -9.65 0.83
CA PHE A 178 0.01 -8.43 1.28
C PHE A 178 1.53 -8.55 1.35
N GLY A 179 2.10 -9.65 0.86
CA GLY A 179 3.53 -9.84 0.77
C GLY A 179 4.19 -8.78 -0.11
N VAL A 180 5.43 -8.41 0.25
CA VAL A 180 6.22 -7.39 -0.46
C VAL A 180 6.25 -7.65 -1.97
N ASN A 181 6.47 -8.90 -2.38
CA ASN A 181 6.47 -9.29 -3.79
C ASN A 181 5.16 -8.94 -4.50
N ARG A 182 4.01 -9.21 -3.88
CA ARG A 182 2.71 -8.95 -4.51
C ARG A 182 2.42 -7.46 -4.59
N LEU A 183 2.76 -6.69 -3.56
CA LEU A 183 2.68 -5.23 -3.59
C LEU A 183 3.59 -4.63 -4.66
N LEU A 184 4.81 -5.14 -4.86
CA LEU A 184 5.70 -4.72 -5.94
C LEU A 184 5.11 -5.00 -7.33
N ASN A 185 4.37 -6.11 -7.48
CA ASN A 185 3.67 -6.44 -8.71
C ASN A 185 2.46 -5.53 -8.95
N TYR A 186 1.62 -5.28 -7.92
CA TYR A 186 0.54 -4.29 -8.02
C TYR A 186 1.09 -2.89 -8.34
N GLN A 187 2.14 -2.44 -7.66
CA GLN A 187 2.81 -1.17 -7.94
C GLN A 187 3.16 -1.07 -9.43
N ARG A 188 3.77 -2.12 -10.00
CA ARG A 188 4.14 -2.16 -11.42
C ARG A 188 2.92 -2.14 -12.33
N SER A 189 1.97 -3.05 -12.15
CA SER A 189 0.78 -3.16 -13.00
C SER A 189 -0.03 -1.86 -13.05
N GLU A 190 -0.22 -1.23 -11.89
CA GLU A 190 -0.90 0.05 -11.75
C GLU A 190 -0.12 1.19 -12.44
N SER A 191 1.20 1.23 -12.26
CA SER A 191 2.07 2.23 -12.92
C SER A 191 2.08 2.07 -14.44
N ASP A 192 2.17 0.84 -14.95
CA ASP A 192 2.15 0.54 -16.39
C ASP A 192 0.79 0.92 -17.01
N LYS A 193 -0.32 0.69 -16.30
CA LYS A 193 -1.65 1.12 -16.73
C LYS A 193 -1.78 2.64 -16.74
N ALA A 194 -1.26 3.32 -15.71
CA ALA A 194 -1.23 4.78 -15.65
C ALA A 194 -0.39 5.38 -16.79
N GLU A 195 0.76 4.78 -17.14
CA GLU A 195 1.57 5.20 -18.28
C GLU A 195 0.82 5.06 -19.61
N ARG A 196 0.15 3.91 -19.84
CA ARG A 196 -0.66 3.72 -21.06
C ARG A 196 -1.78 4.76 -21.19
N LEU A 197 -2.45 5.08 -20.08
CA LEU A 197 -3.49 6.11 -20.07
C LEU A 197 -2.90 7.50 -20.31
N GLN A 198 -1.71 7.80 -19.77
CA GLN A 198 -0.99 9.05 -20.04
C GLN A 198 -0.69 9.21 -21.54
N ILE A 199 -0.21 8.15 -22.21
CA ILE A 199 0.02 8.18 -23.67
C ILE A 199 -1.31 8.46 -24.41
N CYS A 200 -2.40 7.80 -24.00
CA CYS A 200 -3.72 8.01 -24.59
C CYS A 200 -4.23 9.45 -24.41
N MET A 201 -3.99 10.05 -23.24
CA MET A 201 -4.31 11.46 -22.96
C MET A 201 -3.53 12.40 -23.89
N MET A 202 -2.23 12.19 -24.03
CA MET A 202 -1.39 12.98 -24.94
C MET A 202 -1.88 12.88 -26.39
N GLY A 203 -2.30 11.69 -26.82
CA GLY A 203 -2.92 11.48 -28.13
C GLY A 203 -4.23 12.26 -28.30
N HIS A 204 -5.12 12.23 -27.32
CA HIS A 204 -6.36 13.02 -27.34
C HIS A 204 -6.10 14.52 -27.42
N GLN A 205 -5.15 15.03 -26.62
CA GLN A 205 -4.78 16.45 -26.64
C GLN A 205 -4.27 16.86 -28.03
N PHE A 206 -3.43 16.04 -28.65
CA PHE A 206 -2.92 16.30 -30.00
C PHE A 206 -4.02 16.27 -31.06
N LEU A 207 -5.00 15.36 -30.94
CA LEU A 207 -6.16 15.33 -31.84
C LEU A 207 -7.02 16.59 -31.71
N ILE A 208 -7.28 17.05 -30.48
CA ILE A 208 -8.03 18.28 -30.22
C ILE A 208 -7.34 19.50 -30.84
N SER A 209 -6.02 19.62 -30.68
CA SER A 209 -5.28 20.75 -31.24
C SER A 209 -5.19 20.71 -32.76
N THR A 210 -5.03 19.52 -33.34
CA THR A 210 -5.06 19.33 -34.79
C THR A 210 -6.44 19.70 -35.36
N LEU A 211 -7.52 19.29 -34.70
CA LEU A 211 -8.88 19.65 -35.08
C LEU A 211 -9.09 21.17 -35.05
N ALA A 212 -8.62 21.83 -33.99
CA ALA A 212 -8.69 23.28 -33.85
C ALA A 212 -7.90 24.00 -34.96
N ALA A 213 -6.69 23.54 -35.28
CA ALA A 213 -5.89 24.11 -36.36
C ALA A 213 -6.54 23.93 -37.74
N ILE A 214 -7.09 22.73 -38.03
CA ILE A 214 -7.77 22.47 -39.31
C ILE A 214 -9.04 23.31 -39.45
N SER A 215 -9.78 23.52 -38.35
CA SER A 215 -11.06 24.26 -38.36
C SER A 215 -10.93 25.68 -38.91
N VAL A 216 -9.75 26.29 -38.77
CA VAL A 216 -9.45 27.65 -39.24
C VAL A 216 -9.64 27.82 -40.75
N TYR A 217 -9.43 26.76 -41.54
CA TYR A 217 -9.51 26.81 -43.00
C TYR A 217 -10.94 26.62 -43.54
N PHE A 218 -11.93 26.41 -42.68
CA PHE A 218 -13.32 26.17 -43.08
C PHE A 218 -14.22 27.36 -42.71
N ASN A 219 -14.94 27.90 -43.70
CA ASN A 219 -15.85 29.05 -43.51
C ASN A 219 -17.34 28.67 -43.45
N LYS A 220 -17.69 27.38 -43.61
CA LYS A 220 -19.08 26.91 -43.55
C LYS A 220 -19.52 26.70 -42.10
N ASN A 221 -20.52 27.46 -41.66
CA ASN A 221 -21.04 27.40 -40.28
C ASN A 221 -21.41 25.98 -39.82
N GLU A 222 -22.04 25.19 -40.70
CA GLU A 222 -22.39 23.80 -40.40
C GLU A 222 -21.17 22.93 -40.08
N VAL A 223 -20.08 23.09 -40.84
CA VAL A 223 -18.84 22.32 -40.67
C VAL A 223 -18.13 22.73 -39.38
N LEU A 224 -18.08 24.03 -39.09
CA LEU A 224 -17.50 24.55 -37.85
C LEU A 224 -18.26 24.06 -36.61
N PHE A 225 -19.59 23.96 -36.67
CA PHE A 225 -20.39 23.40 -35.59
C PHE A 225 -20.03 21.93 -35.31
N TRP A 226 -19.87 21.11 -36.35
CA TRP A 226 -19.43 19.72 -36.20
C TRP A 226 -18.03 19.62 -35.58
N PHE A 227 -17.07 20.47 -35.99
CA PHE A 227 -15.75 20.52 -35.37
C PHE A 227 -15.82 20.84 -33.88
N ALA A 228 -16.63 21.83 -33.48
CA ALA A 228 -16.82 22.19 -32.09
C ALA A 228 -17.42 21.04 -31.27
N MET A 229 -18.43 20.34 -31.83
CA MET A 229 -19.07 19.22 -31.15
C MET A 229 -18.12 18.03 -30.96
N ILE A 230 -17.33 17.69 -31.98
CA ILE A 230 -16.31 16.62 -31.90
C ILE A 230 -15.23 17.01 -30.89
N GLY A 231 -14.75 18.26 -30.92
CA GLY A 231 -13.77 18.76 -29.96
C GLY A 231 -14.27 18.67 -28.52
N PHE A 232 -15.54 18.99 -28.27
CA PHE A 232 -16.17 18.86 -26.96
C PHE A 232 -16.25 17.39 -26.49
N ILE A 233 -16.59 16.46 -27.38
CA ILE A 233 -16.59 15.02 -27.07
C ILE A 233 -15.18 14.53 -26.71
N PHE A 234 -14.16 14.93 -27.47
CA PHE A 234 -12.78 14.56 -27.15
C PHE A 234 -12.30 15.16 -25.83
N MET A 235 -12.71 16.37 -25.50
CA MET A 235 -12.42 17.00 -24.19
C MET A 235 -13.05 16.21 -23.04
N LEU A 236 -14.32 15.79 -23.16
CA LEU A 236 -14.97 14.94 -22.15
C LEU A 236 -14.27 13.58 -22.03
N SER A 237 -13.94 12.94 -23.16
CA SER A 237 -13.17 11.69 -23.19
C SER A 237 -11.84 11.85 -22.44
N TRP A 238 -11.09 12.92 -22.75
CA TRP A 238 -9.81 13.23 -22.11
C TRP A 238 -9.97 13.38 -20.58
N PHE A 239 -11.02 14.06 -20.12
CA PHE A 239 -11.29 14.23 -18.70
C PHE A 239 -11.49 12.88 -17.99
N PHE A 240 -12.30 11.97 -18.55
CA PHE A 240 -12.50 10.65 -17.96
C PHE A 240 -11.22 9.80 -17.95
N ILE A 241 -10.43 9.85 -19.03
CA ILE A 241 -9.14 9.17 -19.10
C ILE A 241 -8.19 9.73 -18.03
N SER A 242 -8.17 11.06 -17.83
CA SER A 242 -7.37 11.72 -16.79
C SER A 242 -7.73 11.27 -15.38
N GLN A 243 -9.03 11.22 -15.05
CA GLN A 243 -9.48 10.72 -13.76
C GLN A 243 -9.07 9.27 -13.54
N ASN A 244 -9.17 8.42 -14.57
CA ASN A 244 -8.77 7.03 -14.47
C ASN A 244 -7.25 6.86 -14.32
N GLN A 245 -6.47 7.65 -15.05
CA GLN A 245 -5.02 7.69 -14.96
C GLN A 245 -4.56 8.04 -13.54
N GLN A 246 -5.18 9.04 -12.92
CA GLN A 246 -4.83 9.46 -11.56
C GLN A 246 -5.14 8.39 -10.51
N ARG A 247 -6.24 7.63 -10.68
CA ARG A 247 -6.60 6.51 -9.79
C ARG A 247 -5.53 5.41 -9.80
N HIS A 248 -5.16 4.94 -10.99
CA HIS A 248 -4.11 3.93 -11.14
C HIS A 248 -2.77 4.41 -10.58
N ARG A 249 -2.40 5.66 -10.87
CA ARG A 249 -1.17 6.26 -10.33
C ARG A 249 -1.17 6.26 -8.80
N SER A 250 -2.25 6.73 -8.18
CA SER A 250 -2.38 6.80 -6.71
C SER A 250 -2.34 5.40 -6.07
N ALA A 251 -2.92 4.40 -6.73
CA ALA A 251 -2.86 3.00 -6.28
C ALA A 251 -1.42 2.45 -6.32
N GLY A 252 -0.67 2.70 -7.40
CA GLY A 252 0.74 2.33 -7.51
C GLY A 252 1.60 3.00 -6.43
N ASP A 253 1.40 4.29 -6.17
CA ASP A 253 2.12 5.03 -5.12
C ASP A 253 1.78 4.52 -3.70
N GLN A 254 0.54 4.09 -3.47
CA GLN A 254 0.12 3.46 -2.23
C GLN A 254 0.84 2.12 -2.00
N ALA A 255 0.93 1.26 -3.04
CA ALA A 255 1.67 0.01 -2.96
C ALA A 255 3.16 0.25 -2.63
N ARG A 256 3.79 1.22 -3.29
CA ARG A 256 5.19 1.60 -3.02
C ARG A 256 5.41 1.98 -1.56
N ARG A 257 4.53 2.80 -0.98
CA ARG A 257 4.62 3.20 0.44
C ARG A 257 4.47 2.02 1.38
N ALA A 258 3.51 1.12 1.09
CA ALA A 258 3.32 -0.08 1.88
C ALA A 258 4.57 -0.99 1.83
N VAL A 259 5.20 -1.12 0.66
CA VAL A 259 6.47 -1.85 0.51
C VAL A 259 7.57 -1.25 1.39
N LEU A 260 7.74 0.08 1.41
CA LEU A 260 8.76 0.71 2.27
C LEU A 260 8.52 0.43 3.76
N LEU A 261 7.27 0.41 4.22
CA LEU A 261 6.94 0.09 5.61
C LEU A 261 7.21 -1.38 5.93
N ILE A 262 6.68 -2.29 5.11
CA ILE A 262 6.72 -3.72 5.36
C ILE A 262 8.14 -4.26 5.16
N SER A 263 8.75 -4.00 4.01
CA SER A 263 10.12 -4.47 3.71
C SER A 263 11.15 -3.69 4.51
N GLY A 264 11.02 -2.36 4.58
CA GLY A 264 12.03 -1.51 5.21
C GLY A 264 12.05 -1.64 6.73
N LEU A 265 10.89 -1.63 7.39
CA LEU A 265 10.78 -1.57 8.86
C LEU A 265 10.16 -2.81 9.51
N ASN A 266 9.67 -3.78 8.73
CA ASN A 266 8.78 -4.84 9.23
C ASN A 266 7.50 -4.26 9.90
N ALA A 267 7.09 -3.07 9.47
CA ALA A 267 5.91 -2.38 9.97
C ALA A 267 4.69 -2.84 9.16
N ILE A 268 4.11 -3.97 9.58
CA ILE A 268 2.95 -4.58 8.92
C ILE A 268 1.69 -3.75 9.24
N PRO A 269 0.98 -3.22 8.23
CA PRO A 269 -0.27 -2.49 8.47
C PRO A 269 -1.34 -3.40 9.08
N SER A 270 -2.29 -2.81 9.81
CA SER A 270 -3.44 -3.57 10.32
C SER A 270 -4.27 -4.15 9.17
N ALA A 271 -4.96 -5.26 9.41
CA ALA A 271 -5.76 -5.92 8.37
C ALA A 271 -6.82 -4.99 7.74
N GLY A 272 -7.44 -4.09 8.52
CA GLY A 272 -8.34 -3.07 7.96
C GLY A 272 -7.64 -2.07 7.02
N GLN A 273 -6.37 -1.73 7.29
CA GLN A 273 -5.57 -0.91 6.37
C GLN A 273 -5.12 -1.70 5.14
N ASN A 274 -4.78 -2.98 5.31
CA ASN A 274 -4.47 -3.87 4.20
C ASN A 274 -5.65 -3.93 3.23
N LEU A 275 -6.86 -4.25 3.71
CA LEU A 275 -8.06 -4.26 2.87
C LEU A 275 -8.28 -2.93 2.14
N ARG A 276 -8.14 -1.80 2.84
CA ARG A 276 -8.23 -0.46 2.21
C ARG A 276 -7.17 -0.21 1.13
N ILE A 277 -5.97 -0.75 1.30
CA ILE A 277 -4.90 -0.68 0.28
C ILE A 277 -5.27 -1.59 -0.90
N ARG A 278 -5.77 -2.81 -0.63
CA ARG A 278 -6.18 -3.78 -1.64
C ARG A 278 -7.29 -3.22 -2.53
N ASP A 279 -8.29 -2.62 -1.92
CA ASP A 279 -9.48 -2.08 -2.61
C ASP A 279 -9.14 -0.91 -3.55
N LYS A 280 -7.94 -0.32 -3.42
CA LYS A 280 -7.45 0.68 -4.38
C LYS A 280 -6.84 0.07 -5.63
N PHE A 281 -6.44 -1.20 -5.61
CA PHE A 281 -5.89 -1.87 -6.80
C PHE A 281 -7.03 -2.23 -7.75
N ASN A 282 -6.91 -1.77 -8.99
CA ASN A 282 -7.90 -1.92 -10.06
C ASN A 282 -7.38 -2.81 -11.21
N VAL A 283 -6.13 -3.28 -11.12
CA VAL A 283 -5.48 -4.09 -12.14
C VAL A 283 -5.07 -5.45 -11.57
N ASP A 284 -5.47 -6.51 -12.27
CA ASP A 284 -5.04 -7.86 -11.96
C ASP A 284 -3.55 -8.05 -12.27
N ILE A 285 -2.88 -8.90 -11.48
CA ILE A 285 -1.47 -9.22 -11.68
C ILE A 285 -1.36 -10.26 -12.81
N GLU A 286 -0.69 -9.89 -13.90
CA GLU A 286 -0.37 -10.82 -14.99
C GLU A 286 0.63 -11.89 -14.49
N LYS A 287 0.35 -13.16 -14.82
CA LYS A 287 1.12 -14.32 -14.33
C LYS A 287 2.56 -14.43 -14.89
N GLY A 288 2.93 -13.63 -15.89
CA GLY A 288 4.12 -13.85 -16.73
C GLY A 288 5.46 -13.26 -16.23
N ALA A 289 5.46 -12.33 -15.27
CA ALA A 289 6.69 -11.69 -14.82
C ALA A 289 6.56 -11.14 -13.39
N LEU A 290 6.37 -12.05 -12.42
CA LEU A 290 6.30 -11.69 -11.01
C LEU A 290 7.65 -11.14 -10.53
N ARG A 291 7.67 -9.85 -10.18
CA ARG A 291 8.82 -9.19 -9.57
C ARG A 291 9.01 -9.70 -8.15
N ARG A 292 10.22 -10.13 -7.82
CA ARG A 292 10.62 -10.46 -6.46
C ARG A 292 11.32 -9.26 -5.82
N GLU A 293 11.23 -9.16 -4.50
CA GLU A 293 11.91 -8.16 -3.70
C GLU A 293 13.43 -8.19 -3.91
N GLU A 294 13.99 -9.40 -4.00
CA GLU A 294 15.40 -9.65 -4.29
C GLU A 294 15.85 -9.03 -5.62
N ASP A 295 14.96 -8.99 -6.61
CA ASP A 295 15.23 -8.39 -7.92
C ASP A 295 14.92 -6.89 -7.95
N HIS A 296 14.28 -6.35 -6.91
CA HIS A 296 13.81 -4.98 -6.87
C HIS A 296 14.72 -4.05 -6.05
N PHE A 297 15.13 -4.48 -4.86
CA PHE A 297 16.06 -3.73 -4.02
C PHE A 297 17.41 -4.43 -4.00
N ALA A 298 18.51 -3.68 -3.96
CA ALA A 298 19.86 -4.17 -3.82
C ALA A 298 20.20 -4.53 -2.36
N THR A 299 19.62 -3.81 -1.39
CA THR A 299 19.91 -4.06 0.03
C THR A 299 19.46 -5.44 0.51
N ARG A 300 20.31 -6.07 1.32
CA ARG A 300 20.07 -7.37 1.97
C ARG A 300 20.08 -7.26 3.50
N GLU A 301 20.09 -6.04 4.02
CA GLU A 301 19.96 -5.78 5.45
C GLU A 301 18.64 -6.34 5.99
N LYS A 302 18.63 -6.74 7.26
CA LYS A 302 17.38 -7.12 7.93
C LYS A 302 16.46 -5.88 8.04
N PRO A 303 15.13 -6.05 8.14
CA PRO A 303 14.23 -4.93 8.37
C PRO A 303 14.66 -4.07 9.55
N GLY A 304 14.69 -2.75 9.34
CA GLY A 304 15.18 -1.74 10.26
C GLY A 304 15.49 -0.42 9.52
N TYR A 305 15.80 0.63 10.27
CA TYR A 305 16.02 1.98 9.70
C TYR A 305 17.12 2.02 8.64
N LYS A 306 18.17 1.22 8.79
CA LYS A 306 19.21 1.06 7.77
C LYS A 306 18.66 0.54 6.45
N ARG A 307 17.89 -0.55 6.46
CA ARG A 307 17.28 -1.12 5.25
C ARG A 307 16.34 -0.13 4.59
N LEU A 308 15.48 0.54 5.36
CA LEU A 308 14.58 1.58 4.85
C LEU A 308 15.35 2.68 4.10
N VAL A 309 16.42 3.21 4.73
CA VAL A 309 17.24 4.27 4.14
C VAL A 309 17.93 3.81 2.85
N GLU A 310 18.49 2.59 2.82
CA GLU A 310 19.10 2.02 1.62
C GLU A 310 18.07 1.76 0.49
N MET A 311 16.84 1.37 0.82
CA MET A 311 15.74 1.26 -0.17
C MET A 311 15.36 2.62 -0.76
N ILE A 312 15.29 3.67 0.07
CA ILE A 312 15.01 5.04 -0.37
C ILE A 312 16.16 5.57 -1.24
N GLU A 313 17.40 5.28 -0.87
CA GLU A 313 18.59 5.64 -1.64
C GLU A 313 18.52 5.11 -3.07
N GLU A 314 18.30 3.80 -3.23
CA GLU A 314 18.15 3.19 -4.54
C GLU A 314 16.97 3.83 -5.29
N SER A 315 15.79 3.84 -4.67
CA SER A 315 14.59 4.36 -5.33
C SER A 315 14.73 5.83 -5.76
N SER A 316 15.40 6.66 -4.95
CA SER A 316 15.68 8.07 -5.26
C SER A 316 16.72 8.23 -6.36
N TYR A 317 17.78 7.43 -6.38
CA TYR A 317 18.76 7.43 -7.47
C TYR A 317 18.10 7.17 -8.83
N TRP A 318 17.33 6.08 -8.89
CA TRP A 318 16.62 5.65 -10.09
C TRP A 318 15.61 6.71 -10.55
N THR A 319 14.80 7.21 -9.63
CA THR A 319 13.77 8.20 -9.96
C THR A 319 14.37 9.53 -10.39
N CYS A 320 15.40 10.03 -9.68
CA CYS A 320 16.10 11.26 -10.04
C CYS A 320 16.66 11.19 -11.46
N TYR A 321 17.30 10.07 -11.83
CA TYR A 321 17.82 9.88 -13.18
C TYR A 321 16.71 9.96 -14.25
N LEU A 322 15.58 9.28 -14.01
CA LEU A 322 14.44 9.28 -14.94
C LEU A 322 13.80 10.66 -15.08
N GLN A 323 13.70 11.42 -13.99
CA GLN A 323 13.19 12.80 -14.00
C GLN A 323 14.14 13.73 -14.76
N LYS A 324 15.47 13.61 -14.56
CA LYS A 324 16.49 14.35 -15.35
C LYS A 324 16.47 13.98 -16.83
N ALA A 325 16.23 12.71 -17.16
CA ALA A 325 16.09 12.27 -18.56
C ALA A 325 14.81 12.82 -19.19
N SER A 326 13.69 12.79 -18.47
CA SER A 326 12.40 13.33 -18.90
C SER A 326 12.48 14.85 -19.11
N ALA A 327 13.13 15.59 -18.21
CA ALA A 327 13.36 17.03 -18.35
C ALA A 327 14.16 17.36 -19.62
N ARG A 328 15.23 16.61 -19.91
CA ARG A 328 16.03 16.81 -21.13
C ARG A 328 15.24 16.52 -22.39
N ALA A 329 14.49 15.43 -22.41
CA ALA A 329 13.63 15.09 -23.55
C ALA A 329 12.55 16.15 -23.78
N MET A 330 11.87 16.60 -22.73
CA MET A 330 10.84 17.63 -22.81
C MET A 330 11.40 18.98 -23.25
N GLY A 331 12.57 19.37 -22.73
CA GLY A 331 13.26 20.59 -23.15
C GLY A 331 13.66 20.56 -24.62
N PHE A 332 14.12 19.41 -25.12
CA PHE A 332 14.44 19.21 -26.54
C PHE A 332 13.20 19.30 -27.43
N LEU A 333 12.08 18.69 -27.02
CA LEU A 333 10.79 18.78 -27.74
C LEU A 333 10.29 20.22 -27.83
N LEU A 334 10.33 20.96 -26.71
CA LEU A 334 9.95 22.38 -26.67
C LEU A 334 10.86 23.23 -27.58
N PHE A 335 12.16 22.96 -27.58
CA PHE A 335 13.11 23.67 -28.44
C PHE A 335 12.85 23.42 -29.93
N ILE A 336 12.64 22.16 -30.34
CA ILE A 336 12.25 21.82 -31.73
C ILE A 336 10.96 22.53 -32.10
N PHE A 337 9.97 22.51 -31.21
CA PHE A 337 8.68 23.14 -31.47
C PHE A 337 8.85 24.64 -31.74
N VAL A 338 9.63 25.36 -30.93
CA VAL A 338 9.90 26.79 -31.12
C VAL A 338 10.60 27.04 -32.47
N ILE A 339 11.62 26.26 -32.81
CA ILE A 339 12.30 26.38 -34.12
C ILE A 339 11.32 26.16 -35.27
N LEU A 340 10.50 25.11 -35.19
CA LEU A 340 9.53 24.79 -36.22
C LEU A 340 8.52 25.92 -36.42
N MET A 341 8.04 26.53 -35.34
CA MET A 341 7.15 27.70 -35.40
C MET A 341 7.78 28.87 -36.14
N PHE A 342 9.05 29.19 -35.84
CA PHE A 342 9.76 30.26 -36.53
C PHE A 342 9.99 29.95 -38.01
N LEU A 343 10.37 28.70 -38.34
CA LEU A 343 10.56 28.28 -39.73
C LEU A 343 9.25 28.33 -40.53
N VAL A 344 8.15 27.80 -39.99
CA VAL A 344 6.84 27.82 -40.64
C VAL A 344 6.36 29.26 -40.84
N THR A 345 6.50 30.12 -39.83
CA THR A 345 6.10 31.53 -39.94
C THR A 345 6.95 32.29 -40.95
N GLY A 346 8.27 32.10 -40.93
CA GLY A 346 9.20 32.76 -41.86
C GLY A 346 8.98 32.31 -43.32
N ALA A 347 8.77 31.01 -43.55
CA ALA A 347 8.43 30.49 -44.87
C ALA A 347 7.03 30.94 -45.33
N ALA A 348 6.07 31.04 -44.41
CA ALA A 348 4.72 31.44 -44.77
C ALA A 348 4.68 32.88 -45.32
N ILE A 349 5.40 33.80 -44.69
CA ILE A 349 5.47 35.22 -45.09
C ILE A 349 6.04 35.41 -46.51
N THR A 350 6.95 34.54 -46.94
CA THR A 350 7.60 34.68 -48.26
C THR A 350 6.85 33.99 -49.39
N ILE A 351 6.00 33.00 -49.08
CA ILE A 351 5.36 32.12 -50.08
C ILE A 351 3.88 32.48 -50.29
N PHE A 352 3.16 32.88 -49.24
CA PHE A 352 1.70 33.01 -49.27
C PHE A 352 1.21 34.45 -49.36
N ASP A 353 0.00 34.61 -49.92
CA ASP A 353 -0.72 35.88 -49.99
C ASP A 353 -1.34 36.28 -48.63
N ILE A 354 -1.80 37.52 -48.53
CA ILE A 354 -2.31 38.11 -47.27
C ILE A 354 -3.48 37.31 -46.69
N GLU A 355 -4.40 36.79 -47.51
CA GLU A 355 -5.53 35.99 -47.02
C GLU A 355 -5.06 34.65 -46.44
N SER A 356 -4.18 33.94 -47.15
CA SER A 356 -3.56 32.70 -46.65
C SER A 356 -2.75 32.93 -45.36
N LEU A 357 -2.09 34.08 -45.22
CA LEU A 357 -1.36 34.44 -44.01
C LEU A 357 -2.27 34.60 -42.77
N ILE A 358 -3.50 35.07 -42.94
CA ILE A 358 -4.49 35.15 -41.86
C ILE A 358 -4.86 33.74 -41.36
N PHE A 359 -5.11 32.81 -42.28
CA PHE A 359 -5.43 31.42 -41.91
C PHE A 359 -4.26 30.71 -41.23
N ILE A 360 -3.03 30.90 -41.72
CA ILE A 360 -1.83 30.34 -41.08
C ILE A 360 -1.65 30.91 -39.67
N SER A 361 -1.80 32.23 -39.50
CA SER A 361 -1.64 32.90 -38.21
C SER A 361 -2.68 32.43 -37.18
N ARG A 362 -3.94 32.26 -37.59
CA ARG A 362 -4.99 31.70 -36.72
C ARG A 362 -4.70 30.25 -36.33
N SER A 363 -4.18 29.44 -37.24
CA SER A 363 -3.74 28.06 -36.95
C SER A 363 -2.58 28.04 -35.95
N MET A 364 -1.63 28.98 -36.09
CA MET A 364 -0.53 29.15 -35.13
C MET A 364 -1.02 29.55 -33.74
N ILE A 365 -2.00 30.46 -33.64
CA ILE A 365 -2.63 30.83 -32.36
C ILE A 365 -3.29 29.61 -31.71
N ALA A 366 -4.04 28.80 -32.48
CA ALA A 366 -4.66 27.58 -31.98
C ALA A 366 -3.62 26.58 -31.44
N LEU A 367 -2.49 26.44 -32.15
CA LEU A 367 -1.37 25.59 -31.72
C LEU A 367 -0.64 26.14 -30.48
N MET A 368 -0.52 27.47 -30.33
CA MET A 368 0.04 28.09 -29.14
C MET A 368 -0.84 27.86 -27.89
N VAL A 369 -2.16 27.99 -28.04
CA VAL A 369 -3.12 27.68 -26.96
C VAL A 369 -2.98 26.22 -26.52
N PHE A 370 -2.71 25.30 -27.44
CA PHE A 370 -2.43 23.90 -27.11
C PHE A 370 -1.18 23.72 -26.24
N ILE A 371 -0.07 24.43 -26.49
CA ILE A 371 1.14 24.33 -25.64
C ILE A 371 0.84 24.78 -24.21
N ILE A 372 0.07 25.88 -24.08
CA ILE A 372 -0.34 26.41 -22.78
C ILE A 372 -1.29 25.42 -22.10
N SER A 373 -2.27 24.89 -22.83
CA SER A 373 -3.26 23.95 -22.31
C SER A 373 -2.68 22.58 -21.95
N THR A 374 -1.62 22.14 -22.62
CA THR A 374 -0.90 20.90 -22.26
C THR A 374 0.04 21.10 -21.07
N ASP A 375 0.19 22.35 -20.61
CA ASP A 375 1.17 22.74 -19.59
C ASP A 375 2.56 22.18 -19.91
N ALA A 376 2.95 22.17 -21.20
CA ALA A 376 4.19 21.54 -21.64
C ALA A 376 5.42 22.15 -20.94
N LEU A 377 5.39 23.46 -20.72
CA LEU A 377 6.40 24.19 -19.97
C LEU A 377 6.35 23.87 -18.47
N GLY A 378 5.16 23.83 -17.86
CA GLY A 378 5.02 23.48 -16.45
C GLY A 378 5.43 22.03 -16.17
N LEU A 379 5.18 21.10 -17.10
CA LEU A 379 5.64 19.72 -17.02
C LEU A 379 7.17 19.63 -17.12
N PHE A 380 7.79 20.38 -18.04
CA PHE A 380 9.25 20.51 -18.10
C PHE A 380 9.85 21.02 -16.78
N LEU A 381 9.29 22.10 -16.22
CA LEU A 381 9.74 22.65 -14.95
C LEU A 381 9.50 21.67 -13.79
N SER A 382 8.37 20.95 -13.82
CA SER A 382 8.03 19.93 -12.83
C SER A 382 9.02 18.76 -12.84
N TYR A 383 9.48 18.31 -14.02
CA TYR A 383 10.54 17.31 -14.12
C TYR A 383 11.85 17.80 -13.49
N LYS A 384 12.24 19.05 -13.73
CA LYS A 384 13.47 19.64 -13.15
C LYS A 384 13.36 19.79 -11.63
N ASN A 385 12.22 20.29 -11.15
CA ASN A 385 11.97 20.48 -9.73
C ASN A 385 11.93 19.13 -8.99
N ALA A 386 11.24 18.13 -9.54
CA ALA A 386 11.22 16.78 -8.98
C ALA A 386 12.61 16.15 -8.95
N ALA A 387 13.40 16.27 -10.02
CA ALA A 387 14.78 15.81 -10.04
C ALA A 387 15.63 16.47 -8.94
N SER A 388 15.51 17.78 -8.76
CA SER A 388 16.25 18.52 -7.73
C SER A 388 15.85 18.08 -6.31
N SER A 389 14.54 17.98 -6.02
CA SER A 389 14.07 17.55 -4.70
C SER A 389 14.49 16.11 -4.36
N ILE A 390 14.44 15.20 -5.33
CA ILE A 390 14.85 13.80 -5.14
C ILE A 390 16.38 13.69 -5.01
N GLU A 391 17.15 14.53 -5.72
CA GLU A 391 18.61 14.61 -5.56
C GLU A 391 19.01 15.07 -4.16
N GLU A 392 18.26 16.00 -3.57
CA GLU A 392 18.45 16.44 -2.18
C GLU A 392 18.19 15.31 -1.17
N ILE A 393 17.13 14.52 -1.39
CA ILE A 393 16.83 13.31 -0.61
C ILE A 393 17.99 12.30 -0.72
N PHE A 394 18.46 12.06 -1.94
CA PHE A 394 19.57 11.15 -2.20
C PHE A 394 20.84 11.59 -1.48
N ALA A 395 21.18 12.89 -1.52
CA ALA A 395 22.36 13.43 -0.83
C ALA A 395 22.29 13.30 0.70
N ARG A 396 21.08 13.39 1.29
CA ARG A 396 20.89 13.24 2.75
C ARG A 396 21.15 11.83 3.26
N VAL A 397 21.07 10.80 2.41
CA VAL A 397 21.33 9.40 2.79
C VAL A 397 22.72 9.23 3.39
N GLU A 398 23.74 9.87 2.82
CA GLU A 398 25.12 9.76 3.31
C GLU A 398 25.28 10.32 4.73
N SER A 399 24.65 11.47 5.01
CA SER A 399 24.65 12.07 6.35
C SER A 399 23.97 11.18 7.39
N ILE A 400 22.85 10.55 7.02
CA ILE A 400 22.10 9.64 7.91
C ILE A 400 22.91 8.36 8.16
N SER A 401 23.57 7.85 7.12
CA SER A 401 24.47 6.70 7.21
C SER A 401 25.62 6.95 8.19
N ALA A 402 26.24 8.14 8.14
CA ALA A 402 27.35 8.51 9.03
C ALA A 402 26.91 8.62 10.50
N LYS A 403 25.63 8.93 10.76
CA LYS A 403 25.05 9.01 12.11
C LYS A 403 24.47 7.68 12.62
N GLY A 404 24.63 6.58 11.88
CA GLY A 404 24.17 5.27 12.33
C GLY A 404 22.66 5.03 12.18
N TYR A 405 21.99 5.71 11.23
CA TYR A 405 20.59 5.45 10.86
C TYR A 405 19.58 5.60 12.02
N HIS A 406 19.67 6.71 12.76
CA HIS A 406 18.70 7.03 13.81
C HIS A 406 17.25 7.04 13.28
N GLU A 407 16.32 6.59 14.12
CA GLU A 407 14.88 6.48 13.82
C GLU A 407 14.30 7.77 13.26
N SER A 408 14.49 8.90 13.96
CA SER A 408 13.93 10.19 13.57
C SER A 408 14.40 10.63 12.18
N ASP A 409 15.67 10.40 11.88
CA ASP A 409 16.29 10.78 10.60
C ASP A 409 15.75 9.90 9.46
N ALA A 410 15.63 8.59 9.70
CA ALA A 410 15.11 7.63 8.72
C ALA A 410 13.62 7.87 8.42
N LEU A 411 12.81 8.11 9.45
CA LEU A 411 11.37 8.41 9.28
C LEU A 411 11.15 9.76 8.60
N LEU A 412 11.92 10.79 8.95
CA LEU A 412 11.84 12.09 8.28
C LEU A 412 12.25 11.99 6.81
N LEU A 413 13.34 11.26 6.51
CA LEU A 413 13.75 10.99 5.13
C LEU A 413 12.64 10.29 4.33
N MET A 414 11.97 9.29 4.93
CA MET A 414 10.85 8.59 4.30
C MET A 414 9.66 9.52 4.02
N LEU A 415 9.31 10.39 4.96
CA LEU A 415 8.24 11.37 4.79
C LEU A 415 8.55 12.33 3.63
N ASP A 416 9.76 12.90 3.61
CA ASP A 416 10.20 13.83 2.57
C ASP A 416 10.26 13.13 1.21
N TYR A 417 10.77 11.89 1.17
CA TYR A 417 10.78 11.07 -0.04
C TYR A 417 9.36 10.84 -0.58
N ASN A 418 8.41 10.48 0.28
CA ASN A 418 7.03 10.27 -0.14
C ASN A 418 6.39 11.55 -0.69
N SER A 419 6.60 12.68 -0.02
CA SER A 419 6.12 14.00 -0.49
C SER A 419 6.70 14.37 -1.85
N ALA A 420 8.01 14.17 -2.06
CA ALA A 420 8.67 14.46 -3.32
C ALA A 420 8.15 13.60 -4.47
N ILE A 421 7.91 12.30 -4.22
CA ILE A 421 7.40 11.37 -5.24
C ILE A 421 5.94 11.67 -5.60
N GLU A 422 5.08 11.97 -4.63
CA GLU A 422 3.68 12.31 -4.90
C GLU A 422 3.54 13.61 -5.72
N LYS A 423 4.43 14.59 -5.47
CA LYS A 423 4.47 15.85 -6.22
C LYS A 423 5.09 15.69 -7.62
N ALA A 424 5.97 14.71 -7.81
CA ALA A 424 6.67 14.52 -9.08
C ALA A 424 5.67 14.27 -10.22
N PRO A 425 5.94 14.68 -11.47
CA PRO A 425 5.18 14.19 -12.61
C PRO A 425 5.48 12.71 -12.87
N ALA A 426 4.54 12.00 -13.49
CA ALA A 426 4.82 10.68 -14.04
C ALA A 426 5.98 10.79 -15.03
N THR A 427 6.89 9.82 -15.02
CA THR A 427 8.02 9.83 -15.94
C THR A 427 7.52 9.86 -17.38
N LEU A 428 8.20 10.62 -18.24
CA LEU A 428 7.79 10.73 -19.63
C LEU A 428 7.78 9.33 -20.27
N PRO A 429 6.69 8.93 -20.96
CA PRO A 429 6.55 7.57 -21.45
C PRO A 429 7.72 7.14 -22.32
N SER A 430 8.06 5.85 -22.30
CA SER A 430 9.21 5.25 -23.02
C SER A 430 10.61 5.69 -22.59
N ILE A 431 10.78 6.75 -21.77
CA ILE A 431 12.12 7.17 -21.30
C ILE A 431 12.82 6.05 -20.54
N TYR A 432 12.09 5.31 -19.69
CA TYR A 432 12.65 4.17 -18.97
C TYR A 432 13.29 3.16 -19.93
N ASN A 433 12.55 2.69 -20.93
CA ASN A 433 13.03 1.71 -21.91
C ASN A 433 14.28 2.20 -22.67
N LEU A 434 14.36 3.50 -22.95
CA LEU A 434 15.51 4.11 -23.64
C LEU A 434 16.76 4.17 -22.75
N VAL A 435 16.61 4.39 -21.44
CA VAL A 435 17.75 4.64 -20.54
C VAL A 435 18.09 3.48 -19.60
N GLN A 436 17.22 2.47 -19.48
CA GLN A 436 17.33 1.39 -18.48
C GLN A 436 18.70 0.71 -18.49
N LYS A 437 19.24 0.35 -19.67
CA LYS A 437 20.56 -0.29 -19.79
C LYS A 437 21.69 0.59 -19.21
N ARG A 438 21.66 1.88 -19.52
CA ARG A 438 22.64 2.85 -19.03
C ARG A 438 22.47 3.11 -17.54
N LEU A 439 21.23 3.15 -17.07
CA LEU A 439 20.87 3.38 -15.67
C LEU A 439 21.34 2.21 -14.79
N ASN A 440 21.04 0.97 -15.20
CA ASN A 440 21.55 -0.25 -14.57
C ASN A 440 23.07 -0.22 -14.40
N LYS A 441 23.81 0.09 -15.48
CA LYS A 441 25.27 0.18 -15.44
C LYS A 441 25.75 1.25 -14.45
N LYS A 442 25.12 2.41 -14.44
CA LYS A 442 25.50 3.52 -13.55
C LYS A 442 25.21 3.20 -12.08
N TRP A 443 24.08 2.55 -11.80
CA TRP A 443 23.74 2.08 -10.47
C TRP A 443 24.77 1.05 -9.98
N GLY A 444 25.12 0.06 -10.81
CA GLY A 444 26.14 -0.93 -10.46
C GLY A 444 27.48 -0.30 -10.08
N ILE A 445 27.98 0.65 -10.88
CA ILE A 445 29.23 1.38 -10.57
C ILE A 445 29.13 2.13 -9.24
N TYR A 446 28.00 2.80 -8.99
CA TYR A 446 27.76 3.54 -7.76
C TYR A 446 27.75 2.61 -6.54
N SER A 447 27.00 1.50 -6.62
CA SER A 447 26.91 0.50 -5.54
C SER A 447 28.26 -0.15 -5.24
N GLU A 448 29.04 -0.50 -6.27
CA GLU A 448 30.40 -1.04 -6.10
C GLU A 448 31.34 -0.04 -5.43
N ALA A 449 31.33 1.23 -5.86
CA ALA A 449 32.17 2.27 -5.25
C ALA A 449 31.84 2.47 -3.77
N LYS A 450 30.55 2.46 -3.41
CA LYS A 450 30.08 2.62 -2.04
C LYS A 450 30.41 1.41 -1.15
N LEU A 451 30.41 0.20 -1.71
CA LEU A 451 30.85 -1.00 -0.99
C LEU A 451 32.35 -0.94 -0.67
N ASN A 452 33.16 -0.50 -1.64
CA ASN A 452 34.61 -0.39 -1.46
C ASN A 452 34.98 0.69 -0.44
N SER A 453 34.28 1.82 -0.40
CA SER A 453 34.55 2.87 0.59
C SER A 453 34.25 2.42 2.03
N LYS A 454 33.23 1.57 2.22
CA LYS A 454 32.89 1.00 3.55
C LYS A 454 33.87 -0.08 4.03
N GLN A 455 34.73 -0.62 3.17
CA GLN A 455 35.75 -1.62 3.53
C GLN A 455 37.09 -0.99 3.89
N THR A 456 37.29 0.28 3.54
CA THR A 456 38.51 1.04 3.81
C THR A 456 38.45 1.91 5.07
N ASP A 457 37.27 2.05 5.67
CA ASP A 457 36.99 2.65 6.98
C ASP A 457 36.82 1.56 8.04
#